data_AF-A0A7W6N998-F1
#
_entry.id   AF-A0A7W6N998-F1
#
_cell.length_a   1.000
_cell.length_b   1.000
_cell.length_c   1.000
_cell.angle_alpha   90.00
_cell.angle_beta   90.00
_cell.angle_gamma   90.00
#
_symmetry.space_group_name_H-M   'P 1'
#
loop_
_entity.id
_entity.type
_entity.pdbx_description
1 polymer ?
#
loop_
_entity_poly.entity_id
_entity_poly.type
_entity_poly.pdbx_seq_one_letter_code
_entity_poly.pdbx_strand_id
1 'polypeptide(L)' 'MTRSVALRTFFIFALVTMLAAIVGVTSAVEIAEVLFLIGGALSVVMLFFIATMPRHSLVPVRVKRRR' A
#
# COMPACT_ATOMS: atom_id res chain seq x y z
N MET A 1 11.17 9.01 -2.28
CA MET A 1 10.21 8.22 -1.48
C MET A 1 10.77 6.80 -1.36
N THR A 2 11.22 6.38 -0.18
CA THR A 2 11.90 5.08 -0.01
C THR A 2 10.88 3.94 0.10
N ARG A 3 11.26 2.75 -0.38
CA ARG A 3 10.40 1.55 -0.36
C ARG A 3 9.90 1.19 1.03
N SER A 4 10.67 1.51 2.08
CA SER A 4 10.26 1.27 3.47
C SER A 4 9.14 2.19 3.93
N VAL A 5 9.10 3.45 3.45
CA VAL A 5 8.04 4.40 3.77
C VAL A 5 6.73 3.93 3.12
N ALA A 6 6.76 3.50 1.87
CA ALA A 6 5.59 2.97 1.17
C ALA A 6 5.00 1.72 1.85
N LEU A 7 5.86 0.80 2.32
CA LEU A 7 5.42 -0.39 3.05
C LEU A 7 4.79 -0.04 4.41
N ARG A 8 5.35 0.93 5.13
CA ARG A 8 4.81 1.39 6.41
C ARG A 8 3.45 2.07 6.25
N THR A 9 3.32 2.99 5.29
CA THR A 9 2.02 3.62 5.02
C THR A 9 1.00 2.60 4.53
N PHE A 10 1.39 1.64 3.69
CA PHE A 10 0.50 0.55 3.29
C PHE A 10 -0.01 -0.25 4.48
N PHE A 11 0.86 -0.63 5.42
CA PHE A 11 0.44 -1.37 6.61
C PHE A 11 -0.54 -0.58 7.48
N ILE A 12 -0.25 0.71 7.72
CA ILE A 12 -1.14 1.59 8.50
C ILE A 12 -2.49 1.71 7.78
N PHE A 13 -2.48 1.92 6.47
CA PHE A 13 -3.69 2.10 5.68
C PHE A 13 -4.54 0.82 5.64
N ALA A 14 -3.90 -0.35 5.48
CA ALA A 14 -4.56 -1.64 5.54
C ALA A 14 -5.22 -1.88 6.91
N LEU A 15 -4.55 -1.51 8.00
CA LEU A 15 -5.06 -1.67 9.37
C LEU A 15 -6.26 -0.76 9.63
N VAL A 16 -6.18 0.51 9.20
CA VAL A 16 -7.31 1.46 9.27
C VAL A 16 -8.49 0.97 8.41
N THR A 17 -8.21 0.45 7.21
CA THR A 17 -9.25 -0.08 6.31
C THR A 17 -9.92 -1.31 6.92
N MET A 18 -9.16 -2.20 7.55
CA MET A 18 -9.70 -3.38 8.23
C MET A 18 -10.59 -3.00 9.42
N LEU A 19 -10.18 -2.01 10.24
CA LEU A 19 -11.02 -1.51 11.33
C LEU A 19 -12.30 -0.85 10.80
N ALA A 20 -12.20 -0.04 9.75
CA ALA A 20 -13.36 0.56 9.10
C ALA A 20 -14.31 -0.48 8.50
N ALA A 21 -13.76 -1.57 7.94
CA ALA A 21 -14.54 -2.70 7.43
C ALA A 21 -15.34 -3.40 8.53
N ILE A 22 -14.69 -3.72 9.66
CA ILE A 22 -15.34 -4.38 10.79
C ILE A 22 -16.47 -3.47 11.32
N VAL A 23 -16.18 -2.18 11.50
CA VAL A 23 -17.19 -1.21 11.95
C VAL A 23 -18.33 -1.09 10.95
N GLY A 24 -18.05 -1.03 9.66
CA GLY A 24 -19.08 -0.93 8.62
C GLY A 24 -19.96 -2.15 8.48
N VAL A 25 -19.42 -3.36 8.66
CA VAL A 25 -20.24 -4.58 8.68
C VAL A 25 -21.15 -4.63 9.91
N THR A 26 -20.74 -4.04 11.03
CA THR A 26 -21.54 -3.99 12.27
C THR A 26 -22.51 -2.82 12.36
N SER A 27 -22.33 -1.77 11.56
CA SER A 27 -23.11 -0.54 11.64
C SER A 27 -24.04 -0.45 10.43
N ALA A 28 -25.36 -0.53 10.66
CA ALA A 28 -26.40 -0.31 9.65
C ALA A 28 -26.50 1.16 9.22
N VAL A 29 -25.35 1.82 9.00
CA VAL A 29 -25.20 3.23 8.70
C VAL A 29 -24.53 3.33 7.33
N GLU A 30 -25.27 3.85 6.36
CA GLU A 30 -24.85 3.98 4.95
C GLU A 30 -23.47 4.66 4.80
N ILE A 31 -23.11 5.54 5.73
CA ILE A 31 -21.81 6.24 5.77
C ILE A 31 -20.64 5.25 5.89
N ALA A 32 -20.82 4.14 6.60
CA ALA A 32 -19.76 3.17 6.81
C ALA A 32 -19.49 2.33 5.55
N GLU A 33 -20.50 2.06 4.72
CA GLU A 33 -20.32 1.44 3.40
C GLU A 33 -19.51 2.35 2.46
N VAL A 34 -19.78 3.65 2.45
CA VAL A 34 -19.05 4.61 1.62
C VAL A 34 -17.58 4.69 2.04
N LEU A 35 -17.30 4.74 3.35
CA LEU A 35 -15.94 4.73 3.87
C LEU A 35 -15.20 3.42 3.54
N PHE A 36 -15.90 2.28 3.58
CA PHE A 36 -15.34 0.99 3.19
C PHE A 36 -15.01 0.95 1.69
N LEU A 37 -15.89 1.46 0.82
CA LEU A 37 -15.66 1.58 -0.62
C LEU A 37 -14.43 2.45 -0.92
N ILE A 38 -14.31 3.61 -0.27
CA ILE A 38 -13.17 4.52 -0.45
C ILE A 38 -11.87 3.87 0.04
N GLY A 39 -11.89 3.26 1.24
CA GLY A 39 -10.72 2.58 1.81
C GLY A 39 -10.28 1.39 0.97
N GLY A 40 -11.23 0.58 0.50
CA GLY A 40 -10.98 -0.54 -0.40
C GLY A 40 -10.37 -0.07 -1.73
N ALA A 41 -10.94 0.96 -2.35
CA ALA A 41 -10.42 1.54 -3.58
C ALA A 41 -8.97 2.05 -3.42
N LEU A 42 -8.68 2.76 -2.33
CA LEU A 42 -7.32 3.24 -2.03
C LEU A 42 -6.34 2.10 -1.79
N SER A 43 -6.74 1.02 -1.11
CA SER A 43 -5.92 -0.16 -0.90
C SER A 43 -5.57 -0.86 -2.22
N VAL A 44 -6.54 -1.02 -3.12
CA VAL A 44 -6.33 -1.58 -4.47
C VAL A 44 -5.35 -0.72 -5.27
N VAL A 45 -5.48 0.61 -5.22
CA VAL A 45 -4.54 1.52 -5.87
C VAL A 45 -3.13 1.36 -5.31
N MET A 46 -2.96 1.28 -3.99
CA MET A 46 -1.64 1.04 -3.39
C MET A 46 -1.04 -0.31 -3.81
N LEU A 47 -1.84 -1.38 -3.83
CA LEU A 47 -1.40 -2.70 -4.30
C LEU A 47 -0.98 -2.67 -5.76
N PHE A 48 -1.72 -1.97 -6.61
CA PHE A 48 -1.38 -1.78 -8.02
C PHE A 48 -0.03 -1.06 -8.19
N PHE A 49 0.21 0.00 -7.42
CA PHE A 49 1.51 0.70 -7.43
C PHE A 49 2.66 -0.20 -6.97
N ILE A 50 2.44 -1.02 -5.94
CA ILE A 50 3.44 -2.01 -5.47
C ILE A 50 3.73 -3.05 -6.56
N ALA A 51 2.71 -3.49 -7.30
CA ALA A 51 2.85 -4.50 -8.35
C ALA A 51 3.55 -3.95 -9.61
N THR A 52 3.31 -2.69 -9.95
CA THR A 52 3.81 -2.06 -11.17
C THR A 52 5.14 -1.32 -11.00
N MET A 53 5.55 -0.99 -9.77
CA MET A 53 6.80 -0.29 -9.54
C MET A 53 8.03 -1.17 -9.88
N PRO A 54 8.95 -0.69 -10.73
CA PRO A 54 10.20 -1.37 -11.00
C PRO A 54 10.97 -1.59 -9.70
N ARG A 55 11.30 -2.84 -9.39
CA ARG A 55 12.20 -3.15 -8.28
C ARG A 55 13.57 -2.58 -8.65
N HIS A 56 13.96 -1.50 -7.99
CA HIS A 56 15.29 -0.91 -8.14
C HIS A 56 16.30 -1.93 -7.62
N SER A 57 16.81 -2.78 -8.50
CA SER A 57 17.93 -3.65 -8.18
C SER A 57 19.16 -2.77 -8.11
N LEU A 58 19.82 -2.75 -6.95
CA LEU A 58 21.16 -2.16 -6.83
C LEU A 58 22.05 -2.89 -7.82
N VAL A 59 22.29 -2.29 -8.99
CA VAL A 59 23.19 -2.84 -9.99
C VAL A 59 24.57 -2.85 -9.35
N PRO A 60 25.19 -4.02 -9.13
CA PRO A 60 26.54 -4.06 -8.61
C PRO A 60 27.44 -3.48 -9.69
N VAL A 61 27.88 -2.23 -9.49
CA VAL A 61 28.89 -1.58 -10.34
C VAL A 61 30.17 -2.40 -10.19
N ARG A 62 30.38 -3.37 -11.08
CA ARG A 62 31.64 -4.09 -11.18
C ARG A 62 32.67 -3.09 -11.70
N VAL A 63 33.39 -2.48 -10.77
CA VAL A 63 34.53 -1.62 -11.08
C VAL A 63 35.59 -2.51 -11.71
N LYS A 64 35.66 -2.53 -13.05
CA LYS A 64 36.70 -3.25 -13.79
C LYS A 64 38.01 -2.48 -13.54
N ARG A 65 38.74 -2.90 -12.51
CA ARG A 65 40.08 -2.39 -12.20
C ARG A 65 40.98 -2.70 -13.39
N ARG A 66 41.15 -1.72 -14.30
CA ARG A 66 42.18 -1.75 -15.34
C ARG A 66 43.52 -1.68 -14.61
N ARG A 67 44.29 -2.77 -14.68
CA ARG A 67 45.73 -2.75 -14.43
C ARG A 67 46.43 -1.94 -15.49
#